data_AF-A0A355VU47-F1
#
_entry.id   AF-A0A355VU47-F1
#
_cell.length_a   1.000
_cell.length_b   1.000
_cell.length_c   1.000
_cell.angle_alpha   90.00
_cell.angle_beta   90.00
_cell.angle_gamma   90.00
#
_symmetry.space_group_name_H-M   'P 1'
#
loop_
_entity.id
_entity.type
_entity.pdbx_description
1 polymer ?
#
loop_
_entity_poly.entity_id
_entity_poly.type
_entity_poly.pdbx_seq_one_letter_code
_entity_poly.pdbx_strand_id
1 'polypeptide(L)'
;MNDVDFKKRNIKKLYYQLMDNELLTEEQEDKIIDEIKALSPDPKISDYIFWEGGLTIDEIIEKAFSYKPIILGDQSQKGRDD
;
A
#
# COMPACT_ATOMS: atom_id res chain seq x y z
N MET A 1 3.84 -16.56 -13.96
CA MET A 1 3.37 -15.89 -12.73
C MET A 1 3.70 -14.42 -12.90
N ASN A 2 2.72 -13.52 -12.87
CA ASN A 2 2.97 -12.09 -13.05
C ASN A 2 3.56 -11.51 -11.75
N ASP A 3 4.46 -10.54 -11.85
CA ASP A 3 5.09 -9.88 -10.67
C ASP A 3 4.04 -9.24 -9.75
N VAL A 4 3.00 -8.67 -10.36
CA VAL A 4 1.84 -8.10 -9.68
C VAL A 4 1.09 -9.17 -8.87
N ASP A 5 0.79 -10.33 -9.46
CA ASP A 5 0.04 -11.39 -8.76
C ASP A 5 0.82 -11.95 -7.56
N PHE A 6 2.14 -12.04 -7.70
CA PHE A 6 3.03 -12.44 -6.61
C PHE A 6 2.97 -11.44 -5.45
N LYS A 7 3.09 -10.13 -5.74
CA LYS A 7 3.00 -9.06 -4.74
C LYS A 7 1.65 -9.05 -4.04
N LYS A 8 0.54 -9.11 -4.79
CA LYS A 8 -0.82 -9.16 -4.24
C LYS A 8 -1.01 -10.34 -3.29
N ARG A 9 -0.57 -11.54 -3.68
CA ARG A 9 -0.64 -12.73 -2.83
C ARG A 9 0.20 -12.57 -1.56
N ASN A 10 1.38 -11.99 -1.66
CA ASN A 10 2.26 -11.84 -0.50
C ASN A 10 1.73 -10.79 0.49
N ILE A 11 1.22 -9.66 0.01
CA ILE A 11 0.53 -8.65 0.84
C ILE A 11 -0.65 -9.29 1.58
N LYS A 12 -1.47 -10.08 0.89
CA LYS A 12 -2.60 -10.78 1.50
C LYS A 12 -2.17 -11.72 2.62
N LYS A 13 -1.07 -12.48 2.41
CA LYS A 13 -0.51 -13.37 3.43
C LYS A 13 -0.01 -12.61 4.66
N LEU A 14 0.71 -11.51 4.45
CA LEU A 14 1.24 -10.65 5.51
C LEU A 14 0.12 -10.00 6.32
N TYR A 15 -0.95 -9.55 5.65
CA TYR A 15 -2.15 -9.02 6.32
C TYR A 15 -2.81 -10.05 7.24
N TYR A 16 -3.03 -11.28 6.76
CA TYR A 16 -3.58 -12.32 7.63
C TYR A 16 -2.64 -12.66 8.77
N GLN A 17 -1.33 -12.67 8.53
CA GLN A 17 -0.37 -12.89 9.61
C GLN A 17 -0.43 -11.78 10.66
N LEU A 18 -0.66 -10.53 10.26
CA LEU A 18 -0.83 -9.39 11.17
C LEU A 18 -2.14 -9.51 11.98
N MET A 19 -3.26 -9.81 11.32
CA MET A 19 -4.59 -9.79 11.95
C MET A 19 -4.93 -11.06 12.73
N ASP A 20 -4.36 -12.21 12.36
CA ASP A 20 -4.62 -13.50 13.00
C ASP A 20 -3.73 -13.73 14.23
N ASN A 21 -2.64 -12.97 14.36
CA ASN A 21 -1.59 -13.24 15.32
C ASN A 21 -1.54 -12.17 16.42
N GLU A 22 -2.36 -12.37 17.46
CA GLU A 22 -2.45 -11.50 18.64
C GLU A 22 -1.18 -11.51 19.52
N LEU A 23 -0.19 -12.35 19.20
CA LEU A 23 1.08 -12.49 19.92
C LEU A 23 2.26 -11.77 19.24
N LEU A 24 2.02 -11.02 18.16
CA LEU A 24 3.07 -10.22 17.54
C LEU A 24 3.51 -9.11 18.49
N THR A 25 4.83 -8.90 18.56
CA THR A 25 5.37 -7.70 19.20
C THR A 25 5.27 -6.50 18.25
N GLU A 26 5.28 -5.28 18.78
CA GLU A 26 5.28 -4.04 17.98
C GLU A 26 6.38 -4.07 16.89
N GLU A 27 7.58 -4.58 17.21
CA GLU A 27 8.67 -4.71 16.23
C GLU A 27 8.33 -5.70 15.10
N GLN A 28 7.59 -6.77 15.39
CA GLN A 28 7.16 -7.73 14.37
C GLN A 28 6.02 -7.15 13.52
N GLU A 29 5.08 -6.45 14.14
CA GLU A 29 4.02 -5.73 13.44
C GLU A 29 4.62 -4.70 12.47
N ASP A 30 5.55 -3.88 12.93
CA ASP A 30 6.24 -2.88 12.10
C ASP A 30 6.97 -3.53 10.92
N LYS A 31 7.69 -4.63 11.13
CA LYS A 31 8.35 -5.37 10.04
C LYS A 31 7.35 -5.87 8.99
N ILE A 32 6.23 -6.43 9.43
CA ILE A 32 5.18 -6.91 8.52
C ILE A 32 4.59 -5.74 7.72
N ILE A 33 4.32 -4.62 8.38
CA ILE A 33 3.81 -3.41 7.74
C ILE A 33 4.81 -2.86 6.71
N ASP A 34 6.09 -2.81 7.05
CA ASP A 34 7.15 -2.35 6.13
C ASP A 34 7.31 -3.28 4.92
N GLU A 35 7.18 -4.59 5.10
CA GLU A 35 7.15 -5.54 3.97
C GLU A 35 5.94 -5.31 3.07
N ILE A 36 4.75 -5.07 3.65
CA ILE A 36 3.54 -4.74 2.88
C ILE A 36 3.75 -3.46 2.07
N LYS A 37 4.32 -2.41 2.67
CA LYS A 37 4.63 -1.14 2.00
C LYS A 37 5.65 -1.31 0.88
N ALA A 38 6.67 -2.14 1.07
CA ALA A 38 7.69 -2.39 0.05
C ALA A 38 7.15 -3.14 -1.19
N LEU A 39 6.13 -3.96 -1.01
CA LEU A 39 5.47 -4.72 -2.09
C LEU A 39 4.38 -3.92 -2.80
N SER A 40 3.79 -2.95 -2.09
CA SER A 40 2.74 -2.08 -2.59
C SER A 40 3.31 -0.92 -3.42
N PRO A 41 2.68 -0.58 -4.56
CA PRO A 41 3.04 0.66 -5.27
C PRO A 41 2.56 1.92 -4.54
N ASP A 42 1.60 1.81 -3.62
CA ASP A 42 1.16 2.89 -2.74
C ASP A 42 1.82 2.76 -1.35
N PRO A 43 2.65 3.73 -0.92
CA PRO A 43 3.25 3.70 0.43
C PRO A 43 2.21 3.88 1.55
N LYS A 44 0.99 4.33 1.23
CA LYS A 44 -0.11 4.52 2.20
C LYS A 44 -0.99 3.29 2.36
N ILE A 45 -0.56 2.13 1.86
CA ILE A 45 -1.33 0.89 2.02
C ILE A 45 -1.62 0.53 3.49
N SER A 46 -0.69 0.85 4.40
CA SER A 46 -0.92 0.70 5.84
C SER A 46 -2.10 1.53 6.32
N ASP A 47 -2.31 2.71 5.73
CA ASP A 47 -3.39 3.59 6.16
C ASP A 47 -4.76 2.97 5.83
N TYR A 48 -4.87 2.30 4.68
CA TYR A 48 -6.08 1.57 4.32
C TYR A 48 -6.35 0.38 5.25
N ILE A 49 -5.30 -0.25 5.81
CA ILE A 49 -5.42 -1.38 6.73
C ILE A 49 -5.92 -0.93 8.10
N PHE A 50 -5.35 0.15 8.65
CA PHE A 50 -5.64 0.57 10.03
C PHE A 50 -6.75 1.61 10.15
N TRP A 51 -6.90 2.49 9.15
CA TRP A 51 -7.83 3.63 9.22
C TRP A 51 -9.09 3.42 8.38
N GLU A 52 -9.01 2.71 7.26
CA GLU A 52 -10.18 2.43 6.42
C GLU A 52 -10.87 1.14 6.86
N GLY A 53 -11.66 1.26 7.93
CA GLY A 53 -12.53 0.19 8.39
C GLY A 53 -13.62 -0.15 7.36
N GLY A 54 -13.84 -1.45 7.12
CA GLY A 54 -14.91 -1.95 6.25
C GLY A 54 -14.47 -2.36 4.85
N LEU A 55 -13.21 -2.12 4.47
CA LEU A 55 -12.64 -2.67 3.24
C LEU A 55 -12.08 -4.07 3.49
N THR A 56 -12.27 -4.96 2.52
CA THR A 56 -11.60 -6.25 2.49
C THR A 56 -10.15 -6.10 2.05
N ILE A 57 -9.29 -7.05 2.42
CA ILE A 57 -7.88 -7.04 1.97
C ILE A 57 -7.74 -7.01 0.44
N ASP A 58 -8.66 -7.64 -0.29
CA ASP A 58 -8.66 -7.59 -1.75
C ASP A 58 -8.94 -6.17 -2.26
N GLU A 59 -9.91 -5.45 -1.68
CA GLU A 59 -10.20 -4.05 -2.01
C GLU A 59 -9.04 -3.11 -1.65
N ILE A 60 -8.41 -3.32 -0.50
CA ILE A 60 -7.21 -2.57 -0.09
C ILE A 60 -6.09 -2.75 -1.10
N ILE A 61 -5.83 -3.99 -1.51
CA ILE A 61 -4.84 -4.31 -2.54
C ILE A 61 -5.22 -3.66 -3.87
N GLU A 62 -6.47 -3.73 -4.30
CA GLU A 62 -6.90 -3.10 -5.53
C GLU A 62 -6.75 -1.57 -5.50
N LYS A 63 -7.08 -0.93 -4.37
CA LYS A 63 -6.90 0.51 -4.16
C LYS A 63 -5.43 0.90 -4.20
N ALA A 64 -4.58 0.17 -3.48
CA ALA A 64 -3.13 0.38 -3.50
C ALA A 64 -2.53 0.17 -4.89
N PHE A 65 -2.92 -0.87 -5.63
CA PHE A 65 -2.43 -1.12 -6.99
C PHE A 65 -3.04 -0.20 -8.05
N SER A 66 -4.20 0.39 -7.77
CA SER A 66 -4.80 1.45 -8.59
C SER A 66 -4.21 2.82 -8.31
N TYR A 67 -3.38 2.96 -7.26
CA TYR A 67 -2.70 4.20 -6.95
C TYR A 67 -1.83 4.62 -8.13
N LYS A 68 -2.22 5.74 -8.74
CA LYS A 68 -1.41 6.44 -9.72
C LYS A 68 -0.80 7.61 -8.98
N PRO A 69 0.54 7.67 -8.83
CA PRO A 69 1.16 8.87 -8.30
C PRO A 69 0.67 10.02 -9.15
N ILE A 70 -0.01 10.97 -8.52
CA ILE A 70 -0.32 12.23 -9.17
C ILE A 70 1.05 12.84 -9.42
N ILE A 71 1.50 12.76 -10.67
CA ILE A 71 2.61 13.59 -11.12
C ILE A 71 2.05 14.99 -11.00
N LEU A 72 2.34 15.66 -9.87
CA LEU A 72 2.30 17.11 -9.81
C LEU A 72 3.31 17.55 -10.85
N GLY A 73 2.83 17.76 -12.07
CA GLY A 73 3.60 18.32 -13.15
C GLY A 73 4.16 19.64 -12.65
N ASP A 74 5.47 19.62 -12.42
CA ASP A 74 6.40 20.69 -12.76
C ASP A 74 5.67 21.89 -13.41
N GLN A 75 5.34 22.91 -12.61
CA GLN A 75 4.89 24.20 -13.13
C GLN A 75 6.08 24.98 -13.70
N SER A 76 6.92 24.32 -14.52
CA SER A 76 7.92 24.98 -15.34
C SER A 76 7.40 25.08 -16.78
N GLN A 77 6.34 25.86 -17.00
CA GLN A 77 6.13 26.52 -18.29
C GLN A 77 5.82 28.01 -18.11
N LYS A 78 6.92 28.74 -18.28
CA LYS A 78 7.06 30.16 -18.61
C LYS A 78 6.32 30.55 -19.89
N GLY A 79 5.50 31.60 -19.80
CA GLY A 79 5.15 32.57 -20.85
C GLY A 79 4.69 33.85 -20.11
N ARG A 80 5.32 35.04 -20.27
CA ARG A 80 5.14 35.98 -21.41
C ARG A 80 3.65 36.01 -21.81
N ASP A 81 2.88 37.08 -21.61
CA ASP A 81 3.12 38.51 -21.81
C ASP A 81 2.07 39.34 -21.03
N ASP A 82 2.46 40.50 -20.45
CA ASP A 82 1.83 41.83 -20.66
C ASP A 82 2.79 42.93 -20.15
#